data_AF-A0AAI9V488-F1
#
_entry.id   AF-A0AAI9V488-F1
#
_cell.length_a   1.000
_cell.length_b   1.000
_cell.length_c   1.000
_cell.angle_alpha   90.00
_cell.angle_beta   90.00
_cell.angle_gamma   90.00
#
_symmetry.space_group_name_H-M   'P 1'
#
loop_
_entity.id
_entity.type
_entity.pdbx_description
1 polymer ?
#
loop_
_entity_poly.entity_id
_entity_poly.type
_entity_poly.pdbx_seq_one_letter_code
_entity_poly.pdbx_strand_id
1 'polypeptide(L)'
;MRKIRTKISSPDKLSARCQEEAGQLCSSFQWLPLKDLAVYTPESDTHFLAVSFHGSKPAIVYIHQLADSKVVESVGSDGQEHTVIITWEAGQFLKCYGSCKVGEMKLVSSQVHCR
;
A
#
# COMPACT_ATOMS: atom_id res chain seq x y z
N MET A 1 -4.48 11.25 -3.97
CA MET A 1 -3.52 10.23 -3.47
C MET A 1 -2.08 10.62 -3.76
N ARG A 2 -1.21 10.60 -2.74
CA ARG A 2 0.24 10.80 -2.85
C ARG A 2 0.93 9.43 -2.93
N LYS A 3 1.94 9.32 -3.79
CA LYS A 3 2.70 8.07 -4.03
C LYS A 3 4.18 8.31 -3.77
N ILE A 4 4.82 7.40 -3.04
CA ILE A 4 6.24 7.45 -2.72
C ILE A 4 6.88 6.17 -3.25
N ARG A 5 7.70 6.29 -4.29
CA ARG A 5 8.46 5.16 -4.85
C ARG A 5 9.75 4.98 -4.06
N THR A 6 10.05 3.75 -3.68
CA THR A 6 11.25 3.40 -2.92
C THR A 6 11.77 2.01 -3.29
N LYS A 7 13.07 1.80 -3.11
CA LYS A 7 13.71 0.47 -3.26
C LYS A 7 13.63 -0.35 -1.95
N ILE A 8 13.05 0.21 -0.90
CA ILE A 8 12.88 -0.48 0.38
C ILE A 8 11.83 -1.59 0.22
N SER A 9 12.16 -2.79 0.69
CA SER A 9 11.24 -3.95 0.71
C SER A 9 10.96 -4.50 2.11
N SER A 10 11.75 -4.08 3.11
CA SER A 10 11.58 -4.46 4.51
C SER A 10 10.36 -3.76 5.12
N PRO A 11 9.42 -4.50 5.73
CA PRO A 11 8.26 -3.92 6.40
C PRO A 11 8.62 -2.86 7.44
N ASP A 12 9.59 -3.15 8.32
CA ASP A 12 9.99 -2.20 9.37
C ASP A 12 10.52 -0.88 8.81
N LYS A 13 11.33 -0.95 7.75
CA LYS A 13 11.85 0.25 7.07
C LYS A 13 10.75 1.01 6.31
N LEU A 14 9.75 0.31 5.79
CA LEU A 14 8.60 0.94 5.13
C LEU A 14 7.67 1.59 6.14
N SER A 15 7.45 0.97 7.30
CA SER A 15 6.73 1.57 8.43
C SER A 15 7.47 2.81 8.94
N ALA A 16 8.81 2.77 9.09
CA ALA A 16 9.60 3.95 9.43
C ALA A 16 9.47 5.06 8.37
N ARG A 17 9.46 4.71 7.07
CA ARG A 17 9.24 5.70 6.01
C ARG A 17 7.83 6.28 6.03
N CYS A 18 6.82 5.47 6.33
CA CYS A 18 5.46 5.94 6.57
C CYS A 18 5.42 6.94 7.72
N GLN A 19 6.16 6.68 8.81
CA GLN A 19 6.23 7.58 9.96
C GLN A 19 6.80 8.96 9.62
N GLU A 20 7.90 8.98 8.86
CA GLU A 20 8.51 10.22 8.38
C GLU A 20 7.53 11.05 7.53
N GLU A 21 6.72 10.39 6.71
CA GLU A 21 5.80 11.04 5.77
C GLU A 21 4.48 11.47 6.43
N ALA A 22 4.04 10.73 7.44
CA ALA A 22 2.83 11.02 8.21
C ALA A 22 3.07 12.00 9.37
N GLY A 23 4.31 12.11 9.87
CA GLY A 23 4.61 12.82 11.12
C GLY A 23 4.07 12.13 12.37
N GLN A 24 3.64 10.87 12.27
CA GLN A 24 3.04 10.08 13.34
C GLN A 24 3.48 8.61 13.23
N LEU A 25 3.45 7.88 14.34
CA LEU A 25 3.74 6.44 14.36
C LEU A 25 2.80 5.67 13.41
N CYS A 26 3.37 4.90 12.48
CA CYS A 26 2.67 3.92 11.66
C CYS A 26 2.86 2.53 12.27
N SER A 27 1.83 1.70 12.16
CA SER A 27 1.86 0.30 12.60
C SER A 27 2.89 -0.52 11.81
N SER A 28 3.33 -1.63 12.40
CA SER A 28 3.97 -2.69 11.63
C SER A 28 2.93 -3.37 10.74
N PHE A 29 3.40 -4.08 9.72
CA PHE A 29 2.55 -4.84 8.81
C PHE A 29 3.26 -6.11 8.34
N GLN A 30 2.49 -7.01 7.75
CA GLN A 30 3.02 -8.18 7.06
C GLN A 30 2.64 -8.12 5.57
N TRP A 31 3.51 -8.65 4.72
CA TRP A 31 3.23 -8.73 3.30
C TRP A 31 2.14 -9.76 3.02
N LEU A 32 1.06 -9.32 2.39
CA LEU A 32 0.05 -10.18 1.81
C LEU A 32 0.34 -10.37 0.32
N PRO A 33 0.77 -11.57 -0.13
CA PRO A 33 0.94 -11.84 -1.54
C PRO A 33 -0.43 -11.96 -2.22
N LEU A 34 -0.60 -11.28 -3.34
CA LEU A 34 -1.81 -11.37 -4.15
C LEU A 34 -1.47 -12.01 -5.50
N LYS A 35 -2.38 -12.84 -5.99
CA LYS A 35 -2.25 -13.50 -7.30
C LYS A 35 -2.65 -12.54 -8.43
N ASP A 36 -2.30 -12.91 -9.65
CA ASP A 36 -2.77 -12.21 -10.83
C ASP A 36 -4.31 -12.12 -10.86
N LEU A 37 -4.82 -10.97 -11.25
CA LEU A 37 -6.24 -10.58 -11.25
C LEU A 37 -6.93 -10.56 -9.88
N ALA A 38 -6.19 -10.75 -8.78
CA ALA A 38 -6.76 -10.68 -7.45
C ALA A 38 -7.31 -9.28 -7.15
N VAL A 39 -8.50 -9.26 -6.57
CA VAL A 39 -9.15 -8.06 -6.04
C VAL A 39 -8.93 -8.03 -4.53
N TYR A 40 -8.53 -6.89 -4.01
CA TYR A 40 -8.27 -6.69 -2.60
C TYR A 40 -8.86 -5.37 -2.11
N THR A 41 -9.55 -5.42 -0.97
CA THR A 41 -10.08 -4.22 -0.30
C THR A 41 -9.34 -4.08 1.02
N PRO A 42 -8.47 -3.07 1.17
CA PRO A 42 -7.82 -2.76 2.44
C PRO A 42 -8.85 -2.48 3.55
N GLU A 43 -8.42 -2.68 4.79
CA GLU A 43 -9.19 -2.37 5.99
C GLU A 43 -9.55 -0.87 6.04
N SER A 44 -10.69 -0.55 6.64
CA SER A 44 -11.24 0.81 6.66
C SER A 44 -10.37 1.83 7.41
N ASP A 45 -9.50 1.36 8.30
CA ASP A 45 -8.56 2.17 9.08
C ASP A 45 -7.13 2.16 8.49
N THR A 46 -6.95 1.60 7.29
CA THR A 46 -5.69 1.70 6.55
C THR A 46 -5.49 3.11 6.01
N HIS A 47 -4.37 3.71 6.40
CA HIS A 47 -4.00 5.08 6.02
C HIS A 47 -2.91 5.09 4.95
N PHE A 48 -2.08 4.05 4.92
CA PHE A 48 -1.03 3.88 3.93
C PHE A 48 -1.01 2.44 3.44
N LEU A 49 -0.89 2.29 2.13
CA LEU A 49 -0.76 1.00 1.48
C LEU A 49 0.61 0.90 0.81
N ALA A 50 1.42 -0.05 1.25
CA ALA A 50 2.63 -0.44 0.56
C ALA A 50 2.28 -1.47 -0.52
N VAL A 51 2.68 -1.22 -1.75
CA VAL A 51 2.53 -2.12 -2.89
C VAL A 51 3.91 -2.45 -3.41
N SER A 52 4.30 -3.71 -3.43
CA SER A 52 5.57 -4.15 -3.96
C SER A 52 5.37 -5.12 -5.11
N PHE A 53 6.12 -4.88 -6.18
CA PHE A 53 6.17 -5.74 -7.36
C PHE A 53 7.38 -6.65 -7.23
N HIS A 54 7.17 -7.95 -7.36
CA HIS A 54 8.22 -8.95 -7.22
C HIS A 54 8.45 -9.66 -8.56
N GLY A 55 9.72 -9.77 -8.95
CA GLY A 55 10.15 -10.47 -10.16
C GLY A 55 10.38 -9.58 -11.39
N SER A 56 10.85 -10.22 -12.46
CA SER A 56 11.30 -9.60 -13.72
C SER A 56 10.17 -9.31 -14.72
N LYS A 57 8.92 -9.61 -14.37
CA LYS A 57 7.77 -9.40 -15.26
C LYS A 57 7.10 -8.07 -14.92
N PRO A 58 6.70 -7.27 -15.93
CA PRO A 58 5.87 -6.10 -15.72
C PRO A 58 4.60 -6.47 -14.95
N ALA A 59 4.26 -5.65 -13.97
CA ALA A 59 3.06 -5.81 -13.15
C ALA A 59 2.45 -4.44 -12.87
N ILE A 60 1.13 -4.38 -12.73
CA ILE A 60 0.40 -3.14 -12.49
C ILE A 60 -0.75 -3.37 -11.52
N VAL A 61 -0.94 -2.44 -10.59
CA VAL A 61 -2.10 -2.36 -9.71
C VAL A 61 -2.97 -1.20 -10.17
N TYR A 62 -4.24 -1.48 -10.38
CA TYR A 62 -5.27 -0.45 -10.55
C TYR A 62 -6.02 -0.27 -9.24
N ILE A 63 -6.25 0.98 -8.86
CA ILE A 63 -7.05 1.37 -7.70
C ILE A 63 -8.37 1.89 -8.22
N HIS A 64 -9.46 1.35 -7.67
CA HIS A 64 -10.82 1.63 -8.07
C HIS A 64 -11.61 2.20 -6.89
N GLN A 65 -12.56 3.09 -7.21
CA GLN A 65 -13.58 3.50 -6.25
C GLN A 65 -14.60 2.38 -6.07
N LEU A 66 -14.96 2.07 -4.83
CA LEU A 66 -15.92 1.01 -4.52
C LEU A 66 -17.33 1.38 -5.02
N ALA A 67 -17.67 2.68 -5.01
CA ALA A 67 -19.01 3.17 -5.35
C ALA A 67 -19.42 2.94 -6.81
N ASP A 68 -18.49 3.14 -7.75
CA ASP A 68 -18.79 3.08 -9.20
C ASP A 68 -17.75 2.30 -10.02
N SER A 69 -16.82 1.61 -9.35
CA SER A 69 -15.73 0.83 -9.96
C SER A 69 -14.80 1.62 -10.89
N LYS A 70 -14.86 2.96 -10.90
CA LYS A 70 -13.97 3.78 -11.72
C LYS A 70 -12.54 3.65 -11.24
N VAL A 71 -11.63 3.49 -12.19
CA VAL A 71 -10.20 3.58 -11.92
C VAL A 71 -9.88 5.01 -11.51
N VAL A 72 -9.28 5.18 -10.34
CA VAL A 72 -8.82 6.48 -9.83
C VAL A 72 -7.32 6.62 -9.88
N GLU A 73 -6.58 5.52 -9.90
CA GLU A 73 -5.12 5.54 -9.94
C GLU A 73 -4.57 4.21 -10.46
N SER A 74 -3.32 4.24 -10.95
CA SER A 74 -2.55 3.04 -11.24
C SER A 74 -1.10 3.15 -10.76
N VAL A 75 -0.54 2.01 -10.40
CA VAL A 75 0.85 1.87 -9.98
C VAL A 75 1.43 0.66 -10.71
N GLY A 76 2.44 0.89 -11.55
CA GLY A 76 3.08 -0.17 -12.31
C GLY A 76 4.57 -0.30 -12.05
N SER A 77 5.09 -1.47 -12.37
CA SER A 77 6.51 -1.79 -12.49
C SER A 77 6.89 -2.02 -13.95
N ASP A 78 8.03 -1.44 -14.33
CA ASP A 78 8.73 -1.62 -15.60
C ASP A 78 9.61 -2.89 -15.60
N GLY A 79 9.33 -3.85 -14.71
CA GLY A 79 10.15 -5.06 -14.50
C GLY A 79 11.28 -4.87 -13.49
N GLN A 80 11.39 -3.70 -12.87
CA GLN A 80 12.28 -3.47 -11.73
C GLN A 80 11.54 -3.65 -10.40
N GLU A 81 12.17 -4.35 -9.46
CA GLU A 81 11.67 -4.49 -8.10
C GLU A 81 11.70 -3.15 -7.38
N HIS A 82 10.52 -2.69 -6.99
CA HIS A 82 10.37 -1.54 -6.13
C HIS A 82 9.08 -1.64 -5.32
N THR A 83 9.00 -0.81 -4.30
CA THR A 83 7.82 -0.64 -3.47
C THR A 83 7.29 0.77 -3.65
N VAL A 84 5.97 0.90 -3.67
CA VAL A 84 5.28 2.18 -3.67
C VAL A 84 4.45 2.26 -2.41
N ILE A 85 4.68 3.30 -1.60
CA ILE A 85 3.79 3.65 -0.49
C ILE A 85 2.76 4.63 -1.03
N ILE A 86 1.49 4.33 -0.82
CA ILE A 86 0.34 5.10 -1.30
C ILE A 86 -0.42 5.60 -0.08
N THR A 87 -0.73 6.90 -0.01
CA THR A 87 -1.72 7.40 0.97
C THR A 87 -3.08 6.83 0.59
N TRP A 88 -3.65 5.99 1.45
CA TRP A 88 -4.88 5.28 1.18
C TRP A 88 -6.10 6.04 1.68
N GLU A 89 -7.20 5.93 0.94
CA GLU A 89 -8.50 6.49 1.32
C GLU A 89 -9.51 5.35 1.37
N ALA A 90 -10.33 5.32 2.42
CA ALA A 90 -11.39 4.32 2.55
C ALA A 90 -12.40 4.41 1.39
N GLY A 91 -13.08 3.29 1.11
CA GLY A 91 -14.02 3.21 -0.02
C GLY A 91 -13.33 2.95 -1.37
N GLN A 92 -12.07 2.50 -1.34
CA GLN A 92 -11.34 2.06 -2.52
C GLN A 92 -11.02 0.56 -2.44
N PHE A 93 -10.85 -0.07 -3.59
CA PHE A 93 -10.28 -1.41 -3.70
C PHE A 93 -9.20 -1.42 -4.78
N LEU A 94 -8.35 -2.43 -4.77
CA LEU A 94 -7.30 -2.59 -5.77
C LEU A 94 -7.46 -3.90 -6.53
N LYS A 95 -6.94 -3.91 -7.75
CA LYS A 95 -6.81 -5.10 -8.59
C LYS A 95 -5.40 -5.20 -9.15
N CYS A 96 -4.75 -6.33 -8.89
CA CYS A 96 -3.41 -6.61 -9.41
C CYS A 96 -3.46 -7.31 -10.76
N TYR A 97 -2.56 -6.91 -11.66
CA TYR A 97 -2.26 -7.58 -12.92
C TYR A 97 -0.77 -7.93 -12.88
N GLY A 98 -0.47 -9.23 -12.77
CA GLY A 98 0.83 -9.77 -12.39
C GLY A 98 0.99 -9.97 -10.89
N SER A 99 2.15 -10.51 -10.48
CA SER A 99 2.46 -10.81 -9.08
C SER A 99 2.73 -9.53 -8.30
N CYS A 100 1.92 -9.27 -7.28
CA CYS A 100 2.07 -8.13 -6.38
C CYS A 100 1.98 -8.61 -4.93
N LYS A 101 2.53 -7.84 -4.00
CA LYS A 101 2.27 -7.99 -2.57
C LYS A 101 1.88 -6.65 -1.97
N VAL A 102 0.95 -6.68 -1.03
CA VAL A 102 0.42 -5.49 -0.38
C VAL A 102 0.69 -5.54 1.11
N GLY A 103 0.83 -4.36 1.72
CA GLY A 103 1.08 -4.19 3.13
C GLY A 103 0.30 -3.00 3.64
N GLU A 104 -0.51 -3.21 4.67
CA GLU A 104 -1.38 -2.18 5.22
C GLU A 104 -0.77 -1.55 6.45
N MET A 105 -0.67 -0.22 6.44
CA MET A 105 -0.14 0.56 7.55
C MET A 105 -1.22 1.51 8.07
N LYS A 106 -1.40 1.46 9.37
CA LYS A 106 -2.36 2.26 10.12
C LYS A 106 -1.62 3.32 10.92
N LEU A 107 -2.23 4.48 11.14
CA LEU A 107 -1.70 5.45 12.08
C LEU A 107 -1.99 4.98 13.50
N VAL A 108 -0.94 4.83 14.31
CA VAL A 108 -1.07 4.51 15.73
C VAL A 108 -1.45 5.79 16.44
N SER A 109 -2.70 5.89 16.90
CA SER A 109 -3.11 7.02 17.72
C SER A 109 -2.31 7.03 19.02
N SER A 110 -1.61 8.13 19.29
CA SER A 110 -1.00 8.41 20.58
C SER A 110 -2.08 8.63 21.63
N GLN A 111 -2.76 7.58 22.09
CA GLN A 111 -3.48 7.69 23.36
C GLN A 111 -2.43 7.67 24.47
N VAL A 112 -1.85 8.84 24.72
CA VAL A 112 -1.25 9.16 26.01
C VAL A 112 -2.40 9.17 27.02
N HIS A 113 -2.74 8.01 27.58
CA HIS A 113 -3.49 7.96 28.83
C HIS A 113 -2.53 8.40 29.94
N CYS A 114 -2.34 9.71 30.10
CA CYS A 114 -1.89 10.28 31.36
C CYS A 114 -3.10 10.29 32.29
N ARG A 115 -3.20 9.30 33.18
CA ARG A 115 -3.87 9.43 34.48
C ARG A 115 -3.11 8.61 35.52
#